data_AF-A0A8E2LD58-F1
#
_entry.id   AF-A0A8E2LD58-F1
#
_cell.length_a   1.000
_cell.length_b   1.000
_cell.length_c   1.000
_cell.angle_alpha   90.00
_cell.angle_beta   90.00
_cell.angle_gamma   90.00
#
_symmetry.space_group_name_H-M   'P 1'
#
loop_
_entity.id
_entity.type
_entity.pdbx_description
1 polymer ?
#
loop_
_entity_poly.entity_id
_entity_poly.type
_entity_poly.pdbx_seq_one_letter_code
_entity_poly.pdbx_strand_id
1 'polypeptide(L)'
;MYDSCYTSDKTEAFLFAKLISKLRYIENVKVDATKKTEYYVGFKITTDSPEVYKEIANLVRENNLLSINFYGEDWIQAFNT
;
A
#
# COMPACT_ATOMS: atom_id res chain seq x y z
N MET A 1 -2.69 0.49 13.38
CA MET A 1 -1.30 0.07 13.12
C MET A 1 -0.69 0.92 12.01
N TYR A 2 0.61 1.25 12.08
CA TYR A 2 1.31 1.89 10.94
C TYR A 2 1.87 0.80 10.04
N ASP A 3 1.70 0.98 8.73
CA ASP A 3 2.13 0.03 7.70
C ASP A 3 2.73 0.79 6.50
N SER A 4 3.41 0.08 5.62
CA SER A 4 4.09 0.70 4.48
C SER A 4 4.46 -0.24 3.34
N CYS A 5 4.68 0.34 2.17
CA CYS A 5 5.19 -0.36 1.00
C CYS A 5 6.25 0.48 0.25
N TYR A 6 6.97 -0.19 -0.66
CA TYR A 6 8.07 0.42 -1.42
C TYR A 6 7.95 0.12 -2.92
N THR A 7 8.30 1.08 -3.75
CA THR A 7 8.43 0.89 -5.20
C THR A 7 9.52 1.78 -5.77
N SER A 8 10.12 1.36 -6.88
CA SER A 8 11.01 2.21 -7.68
C SER A 8 10.25 3.10 -8.68
N ASP A 9 8.96 2.84 -8.90
CA ASP A 9 8.10 3.62 -9.78
C ASP A 9 7.39 4.73 -9.02
N LYS A 10 7.77 5.98 -9.33
CA LYS A 10 7.14 7.19 -8.79
C LYS A 10 5.64 7.19 -9.03
N THR A 11 5.23 6.89 -10.25
CA THR A 11 3.83 6.96 -10.68
C THR A 11 2.99 5.95 -9.89
N GLU A 12 3.48 4.72 -9.73
CA GLU A 12 2.79 3.72 -8.91
C GLU A 12 2.69 4.16 -7.44
N ALA A 13 3.76 4.72 -6.85
CA ALA A 13 3.72 5.20 -5.47
C ALA A 13 2.62 6.26 -5.25
N PHE A 14 2.54 7.27 -6.13
CA PHE A 14 1.53 8.33 -6.02
C PHE A 14 0.12 7.83 -6.33
N LEU A 15 -0.03 6.94 -7.31
CA LEU A 15 -1.33 6.36 -7.65
C LEU A 15 -1.85 5.48 -6.51
N PHE A 16 -1.00 4.61 -5.97
CA PHE A 16 -1.33 3.79 -4.81
C PHE A 16 -1.78 4.64 -3.62
N ALA A 17 -0.97 5.63 -3.23
CA ALA A 17 -1.29 6.55 -2.13
C ALA A 17 -2.66 7.23 -2.34
N LYS A 18 -2.93 7.69 -3.56
CA LYS A 18 -4.22 8.30 -3.93
C LYS A 18 -5.38 7.31 -3.80
N LEU A 19 -5.21 6.05 -4.20
CA LEU A 19 -6.25 5.03 -4.11
C LEU A 19 -6.56 4.69 -2.65
N ILE A 20 -5.54 4.35 -1.86
CA ILE A 20 -5.74 3.92 -0.47
C ILE A 20 -6.23 5.04 0.45
N SER A 21 -5.94 6.32 0.12
CA SER A 21 -6.43 7.48 0.89
C SER A 21 -7.95 7.63 0.91
N LYS A 22 -8.66 6.91 0.02
CA LYS A 22 -10.13 6.92 -0.05
C LYS A 22 -10.78 5.79 0.76
N LEU A 23 -9.99 4.85 1.28
CA LEU A 23 -10.48 3.71 2.04
C LEU A 23 -10.89 4.15 3.44
N ARG A 24 -11.99 3.56 3.95
CA ARG A 24 -12.61 3.94 5.21
C ARG A 24 -11.68 3.81 6.43
N TYR A 25 -10.78 2.83 6.41
CA TYR A 25 -9.93 2.48 7.54
C TYR A 25 -8.46 2.88 7.36
N ILE A 26 -8.18 3.78 6.42
CA ILE A 26 -6.83 4.25 6.10
C ILE A 26 -6.69 5.74 6.42
N GLU A 27 -5.69 6.07 7.21
CA GLU A 27 -5.36 7.43 7.64
C GLU A 27 -3.88 7.75 7.35
N ASN A 28 -3.51 9.04 7.41
CA ASN A 28 -2.13 9.51 7.41
C ASN A 28 -1.25 8.97 6.25
N VAL A 29 -1.83 8.83 5.06
CA VAL A 29 -1.11 8.39 3.87
C VAL A 29 -0.05 9.43 3.48
N LYS A 30 1.19 9.00 3.33
CA LYS A 30 2.34 9.83 2.94
C LYS A 30 3.19 9.11 1.92
N VAL A 31 3.77 9.88 1.00
CA VAL A 31 4.74 9.40 0.02
C VAL A 31 6.04 10.14 0.25
N ASP A 32 7.10 9.41 0.56
CA ASP A 32 8.43 9.94 0.78
C ASP A 32 9.43 9.32 -0.20
N ALA A 33 10.43 10.09 -0.64
CA ALA A 33 11.55 9.56 -1.41
C ALA A 33 12.67 9.16 -0.43
N THR A 34 13.05 7.88 -0.41
CA THR A 34 14.06 7.37 0.54
C THR A 34 15.47 7.38 -0.07
N LYS A 35 15.57 7.13 -1.38
CA LYS A 35 16.79 7.28 -2.21
C LYS A 35 16.42 7.85 -3.58
N LYS A 36 17.41 8.17 -4.42
CA LYS A 36 17.17 8.72 -5.79
C LYS A 36 16.19 7.91 -6.64
N THR A 37 15.98 6.63 -6.34
CA THR A 37 15.18 5.69 -7.14
C THR A 37 14.17 4.88 -6.32
N GLU A 38 13.98 5.15 -5.03
CA GLU A 38 13.05 4.39 -4.18
C GLU A 38 12.05 5.32 -3.52
N TYR A 39 10.77 4.97 -3.64
CA TYR A 39 9.63 5.67 -3.06
C TYR A 39 9.01 4.79 -1.96
N TYR A 40 8.81 5.41 -0.81
CA TYR A 40 8.14 4.83 0.35
C TYR A 40 6.72 5.39 0.42
N VAL A 41 5.73 4.52 0.64
CA VAL A 41 4.37 4.93 0.97
C VAL A 41 4.04 4.43 2.37
N GLY A 42 3.88 5.34 3.32
CA GLY A 42 3.49 5.04 4.70
C GLY A 42 2.03 5.41 4.95
N PHE A 43 1.32 4.58 5.70
CA PHE A 43 -0.09 4.81 6.03
C PHE A 43 -0.46 4.17 7.37
N LYS A 44 -1.59 4.60 7.94
CA LYS A 44 -2.12 4.09 9.21
C LYS A 44 -3.41 3.33 8.95
N ILE A 45 -3.45 2.06 9.32
CA ILE A 45 -4.65 1.23 9.32
C ILE A 45 -5.35 1.40 10.69
N THR A 46 -6.63 1.76 10.70
CA THR A 46 -7.40 2.05 11.94
C THR A 46 -8.29 0.91 12.40
N THR A 47 -8.18 -0.25 11.77
CA THR A 47 -8.93 -1.47 12.07
C THR A 47 -7.96 -2.64 12.22
N ASP A 48 -8.36 -3.65 12.98
CA ASP A 48 -7.64 -4.93 13.09
C ASP A 48 -8.22 -6.00 12.15
N SER A 49 -9.20 -5.64 11.32
CA SER A 49 -9.81 -6.56 10.37
C SER A 49 -8.84 -6.90 9.23
N PRO A 50 -8.57 -8.19 8.95
CA PRO A 50 -7.67 -8.60 7.86
C PRO A 50 -8.23 -8.27 6.47
N GLU A 51 -9.52 -7.97 6.36
CA GLU A 51 -10.17 -7.63 5.10
C GLU A 51 -9.62 -6.34 4.47
N VAL A 52 -9.05 -5.43 5.28
CA VAL A 52 -8.42 -4.21 4.75
C VAL A 52 -7.18 -4.52 3.90
N TYR A 53 -6.42 -5.55 4.26
CA TYR A 53 -5.25 -5.99 3.49
C TYR A 53 -5.68 -6.56 2.15
N LYS A 54 -6.76 -7.34 2.11
CA LYS A 54 -7.35 -7.88 0.88
C LYS A 54 -7.90 -6.77 -0.02
N GLU A 55 -8.59 -5.79 0.56
CA GLU A 55 -9.11 -4.63 -0.18
C GLU A 55 -7.95 -3.86 -0.86
N ILE A 56 -6.85 -3.62 -0.14
CA ILE A 56 -5.67 -2.97 -0.70
C ILE A 56 -4.99 -3.84 -1.76
N ALA A 57 -4.84 -5.15 -1.53
CA ALA A 57 -4.25 -6.07 -2.50
C ALA A 57 -5.07 -6.12 -3.81
N ASN A 58 -6.41 -6.08 -3.70
CA ASN A 58 -7.28 -6.01 -4.87
C ASN A 58 -7.09 -4.71 -5.65
N LEU A 59 -7.01 -3.56 -4.98
CA LEU A 59 -6.71 -2.29 -5.65
C LEU A 59 -5.37 -2.32 -6.40
N VAL A 60 -4.34 -2.94 -5.81
CA VAL A 60 -3.03 -3.12 -6.44
C VAL A 60 -3.16 -3.95 -7.72
N ARG A 61 -3.90 -5.06 -7.69
CA ARG A 61 -4.13 -5.93 -8.86
C ARG A 61 -4.96 -5.23 -9.94
N GLU A 62 -6.08 -4.63 -9.56
CA GLU A 62 -7.02 -3.97 -10.48
C GLU A 62 -6.38 -2.79 -11.22
N ASN A 63 -5.43 -2.11 -10.58
CA ASN A 63 -4.72 -0.96 -11.16
C ASN A 63 -3.33 -1.32 -11.71
N ASN A 64 -2.99 -2.62 -11.76
CA ASN A 64 -1.72 -3.13 -12.29
C ASN A 64 -0.48 -2.50 -11.64
N LEU A 65 -0.51 -2.29 -10.31
CA LEU A 65 0.57 -1.66 -9.54
C LEU A 65 1.62 -2.70 -9.08
N LEU A 66 2.15 -3.46 -10.03
CA LEU A 66 2.89 -4.70 -9.77
C LEU A 66 4.30 -4.46 -9.21
N SER A 67 4.82 -3.24 -9.26
CA SER A 67 6.15 -2.93 -8.71
C SER A 67 6.12 -2.57 -7.22
N ILE A 68 4.93 -2.51 -6.60
CA ILE A 68 4.76 -2.22 -5.18
C ILE A 68 5.09 -3.45 -4.33
N ASN A 69 6.07 -3.29 -3.46
CA ASN A 69 6.55 -4.31 -2.55
C ASN A 69 5.98 -4.08 -1.15
N PHE A 70 5.27 -5.08 -0.65
CA PHE A 70 4.72 -5.14 0.71
C PHE A 70 5.49 -6.18 1.53
N TYR A 71 5.56 -5.98 2.85
CA TYR A 71 6.28 -6.87 3.77
C TYR A 71 5.41 -7.22 4.98
N GLY A 72 5.31 -8.50 5.32
CA GLY A 72 4.54 -8.98 6.48
C GLY A 72 3.61 -10.15 6.12
N GLU A 73 3.24 -10.95 7.12
CA GLU A 73 2.41 -12.14 6.92
C GLU A 73 0.99 -11.79 6.42
N ASP A 74 0.40 -10.70 6.92
CA ASP A 74 -0.93 -10.23 6.49
C ASP A 74 -0.96 -9.90 4.98
N TRP A 75 0.11 -9.28 4.47
CA TRP A 75 0.26 -8.99 3.04
C TRP A 75 0.43 -10.26 2.21
N ILE A 76 1.25 -11.20 2.68
CA ILE A 76 1.43 -12.49 1.99
C ILE A 76 0.09 -13.23 1.88
N GLN A 77 -0.71 -13.24 2.95
CA GLN A 77 -2.04 -13.85 2.93
C GLN A 77 -2.98 -13.13 1.95
N ALA A 78 -3.02 -11.79 1.99
CA ALA A 78 -3.86 -11.00 1.11
C ALA A 78 -3.53 -11.16 -0.39
N PHE A 79 -2.25 -11.31 -0.74
CA PHE A 79 -1.83 -11.51 -2.13
C PHE A 79 -1.95 -12.97 -2.63
N ASN A 80 -2.15 -13.93 -1.73
CA ASN A 80 -2.37 -15.34 -2.07
C ASN A 80 -3.85 -15.76 -2.07
N THR A 81 -4.76 -14.85 -1.69
CA THR A 81 -6.22 -15.04 -1.83
C THR A 81 -6.70 -14.48 -3.16
#